data_AF-A0A1S9CW34-F1
#
_entry.id   AF-A0A1S9CW34-F1
#
_cell.length_a   1.000
_cell.length_b   1.000
_cell.length_c   1.000
_cell.angle_alpha   90.00
_cell.angle_beta   90.00
_cell.angle_gamma   90.00
#
_symmetry.space_group_name_H-M   'P 1'
#
loop_
_entity.id
_entity.type
_entity.pdbx_description
1 polymer ?
#
loop_
_entity_poly.entity_id
_entity_poly.type
_entity_poly.pdbx_seq_one_letter_code
_entity_poly.pdbx_strand_id
1 'polypeptide(L)'
;MTQGVDHTEERHQALIEQLAAYVDEELSAEEHAQMQAHLVRCTRCSRDIALQRALRARLAGQPSTRASAALRERIGAALDTATDRPSDSVSQSWAANIVQGLRGVFERLTPRPARSVLTWLGWAFAVPLAVALVLVTRPESEGDHVPTDGVSAEVPVIVAASDLKFALEEVAAKFAADTKRELKLVFGSSGNFAREIEQGAPFQMFLSADEVLVFKLAEAGKTVDRGVLYALGRIVIMVPHGSPLKADPELKDLAAALSEGRITRFAIADPEHAPHGKRAEEALRHAGLWDRIKDHLVLGENVSQAAQLVTAGDAQGGIIAYSLALSPSVSKLGRYALIPDTWHEPLKQRMVLIKGANETTQAFYRYLQQPAARDILRRYGLARPGEQ
;
A
#
# COMPACT_ATOMS: atom_id res chain seq x y z
N MET A 1 29.59 26.33 5.49
CA MET A 1 30.53 25.21 5.47
C MET A 1 29.90 24.04 6.21
N THR A 2 29.54 23.03 5.44
CA THR A 2 29.31 21.60 5.78
C THR A 2 28.52 21.24 7.03
N GLN A 3 27.27 20.81 6.77
CA GLN A 3 26.49 19.89 7.58
C GLN A 3 27.33 18.65 7.93
N GLY A 4 27.45 18.35 9.23
CA GLY A 4 27.94 17.05 9.70
C GLY A 4 26.78 16.07 9.64
N VAL A 5 26.68 15.31 8.56
CA VAL A 5 25.86 14.10 8.52
C VAL A 5 26.53 13.09 9.43
N ASP A 6 25.79 12.55 10.39
CA ASP A 6 26.29 11.54 11.30
C ASP A 6 26.59 10.25 10.52
N HIS A 7 27.87 9.99 10.25
CA HIS A 7 28.35 8.84 9.46
C HIS A 7 27.89 7.47 10.01
N THR A 8 27.37 7.41 11.24
CA THR A 8 26.77 6.20 11.82
C THR A 8 25.40 5.85 11.26
N GLU A 9 24.59 6.83 10.86
CA GLU A 9 23.21 6.61 10.39
C GLU A 9 23.17 6.17 8.91
N GLU A 10 23.98 6.79 8.05
CA GLU A 10 24.15 6.36 6.65
C GLU A 10 24.71 4.94 6.54
N ARG A 11 25.68 4.60 7.39
CA ARG A 11 26.22 3.23 7.47
C ARG A 11 25.15 2.23 7.91
N HIS A 12 24.26 2.63 8.82
CA HIS A 12 23.18 1.77 9.28
C HIS A 12 22.15 1.53 8.17
N GLN A 13 21.82 2.55 7.38
CA GLN A 13 20.90 2.42 6.26
C GLN A 13 21.44 1.53 5.14
N ALA A 14 22.72 1.69 4.78
CA ALA A 14 23.39 0.81 3.81
C ALA A 14 23.41 -0.66 4.28
N LEU A 15 23.61 -0.90 5.58
CA LEU A 15 23.56 -2.25 6.16
C LEU A 15 22.15 -2.85 6.12
N ILE A 16 21.09 -2.05 6.27
CA ILE A 16 19.69 -2.51 6.17
C ILE A 16 19.39 -3.05 4.78
N GLU A 17 19.86 -2.38 3.73
CA GLU A 17 19.68 -2.82 2.33
C GLU A 17 20.38 -4.16 2.05
N GLN A 18 21.48 -4.45 2.75
CA GLN A 18 22.25 -5.69 2.62
C GLN A 18 21.69 -6.87 3.43
N LEU A 19 20.70 -6.65 4.31
CA LEU A 19 20.14 -7.73 5.14
C LEU A 19 19.49 -8.84 4.29
N ALA A 20 18.80 -8.47 3.20
CA ALA A 20 18.17 -9.45 2.32
C ALA A 20 19.22 -10.37 1.65
N ALA A 21 20.26 -9.76 1.05
CA ALA A 21 21.38 -10.46 0.44
C ALA A 21 22.13 -11.36 1.45
N TYR A 22 22.25 -10.93 2.71
CA TYR A 22 22.80 -11.74 3.79
C TYR A 22 21.95 -13.00 4.07
N VAL A 23 20.61 -12.88 4.09
CA VAL A 23 19.73 -14.05 4.28
C VAL A 23 19.72 -14.96 3.05
N ASP A 24 19.91 -14.41 1.86
CA ASP A 24 20.02 -15.15 0.58
C ASP A 24 21.40 -15.81 0.37
N GLU A 25 22.36 -15.61 1.28
CA GLU A 25 23.76 -16.05 1.11
C GLU A 25 24.43 -15.47 -0.15
N GLU A 26 24.00 -14.29 -0.57
CA GLU A 26 24.47 -13.60 -1.79
C GLU A 26 25.64 -12.64 -1.52
N LEU A 27 25.99 -12.41 -0.25
CA LEU A 27 27.13 -11.58 0.13
C LEU A 27 28.46 -12.33 -0.04
N SER A 28 29.53 -11.60 -0.35
CA SER A 28 30.89 -12.16 -0.31
C SER A 28 31.25 -12.65 1.10
N ALA A 29 32.24 -13.54 1.22
CA ALA A 29 32.65 -14.07 2.51
C ALA A 29 33.09 -12.98 3.51
N GLU A 30 33.69 -11.89 3.00
CA GLU A 30 34.09 -10.74 3.80
C GLU A 30 32.88 -9.93 4.31
N GLU A 31 31.95 -9.58 3.41
CA GLU A 31 30.71 -8.88 3.76
C GLU A 31 29.84 -9.69 4.72
N HIS A 32 29.79 -11.01 4.53
CA HIS A 32 29.08 -11.92 5.40
C HIS A 32 29.66 -11.96 6.82
N ALA A 33 31.00 -11.93 6.95
CA ALA A 33 31.67 -11.85 8.25
C ALA A 33 31.45 -10.49 8.94
N GLN A 34 31.48 -9.39 8.17
CA GLN A 34 31.18 -8.05 8.67
C GLN A 34 29.73 -7.94 9.16
N MET A 35 28.78 -8.49 8.40
CA MET A 35 27.37 -8.53 8.78
C MET A 35 27.15 -9.39 10.04
N GLN A 36 27.79 -10.56 10.15
CA GLN A 36 27.74 -11.37 11.37
C GLN A 36 28.26 -10.60 12.60
N ALA A 37 29.38 -9.90 12.47
CA ALA A 37 29.93 -9.07 13.55
C ALA A 37 28.99 -7.93 13.95
N HIS A 38 28.27 -7.34 12.99
CA HIS A 38 27.26 -6.30 13.24
C HIS A 38 26.02 -6.86 13.96
N LEU A 39 25.48 -8.01 13.50
CA LEU A 39 24.27 -8.62 14.06
C LEU A 39 24.41 -9.02 15.52
N VAL A 40 25.62 -9.33 15.99
CA VAL A 40 25.91 -9.59 17.41
C VAL A 40 25.72 -8.33 18.28
N ARG A 41 25.88 -7.14 17.69
CA ARG A 41 25.87 -5.85 18.41
C ARG A 41 24.60 -5.04 18.18
N CYS A 42 23.80 -5.34 17.15
CA CYS A 42 22.57 -4.63 16.83
C CYS A 42 21.33 -5.52 17.04
N THR A 43 20.59 -5.26 18.13
CA THR A 43 19.37 -6.01 18.49
C THR A 43 18.20 -5.79 17.52
N ARG A 44 18.18 -4.66 16.80
CA ARG A 44 17.19 -4.36 15.76
C ARG A 44 17.41 -5.25 14.54
N CYS A 45 18.60 -5.19 13.94
CA CYS A 45 18.93 -5.97 12.74
C CYS A 45 18.89 -7.48 12.99
N SER A 46 19.28 -7.95 14.18
CA SER A 46 19.17 -9.38 14.52
C SER A 46 17.72 -9.88 14.58
N ARG A 47 16.79 -9.04 15.04
CA ARG A 47 15.35 -9.34 15.03
C ARG A 47 14.79 -9.37 13.61
N ASP A 48 15.19 -8.43 12.77
CA ASP A 48 14.73 -8.36 11.36
C ASP A 48 15.20 -9.59 10.57
N ILE A 49 16.44 -10.03 10.76
CA ILE A 49 16.97 -11.27 10.16
C ILE A 49 16.20 -12.51 10.65
N ALA A 50 15.89 -12.58 11.95
CA ALA A 50 15.11 -13.69 12.50
C ALA A 50 13.70 -13.76 11.87
N LEU A 51 13.05 -12.61 11.68
CA LEU A 51 11.75 -12.51 11.01
C LEU A 51 11.82 -12.97 9.55
N GLN A 52 12.82 -12.49 8.78
CA GLN A 52 12.98 -12.87 7.38
C GLN A 52 13.25 -14.38 7.22
N ARG A 53 14.10 -14.97 8.06
CA ARG A 53 14.35 -16.42 8.07
C ARG A 53 13.08 -17.23 8.39
N ALA A 54 12.29 -16.79 9.37
CA ALA A 54 11.03 -17.43 9.72
C ALA A 54 9.99 -17.37 8.59
N LEU A 55 9.88 -16.22 7.91
CA LEU A 55 9.00 -16.04 6.76
C LEU A 55 9.39 -16.98 5.61
N ARG A 56 10.68 -17.09 5.30
CA ARG A 56 11.18 -17.99 4.24
C ARG A 56 10.95 -19.45 4.56
N ALA A 57 11.23 -19.89 5.78
CA ALA A 57 10.94 -21.25 6.21
C ALA A 57 9.45 -21.59 6.05
N ARG A 58 8.56 -20.63 6.35
CA ARG A 58 7.12 -20.78 6.15
C ARG A 58 6.74 -20.88 4.68
N LEU A 59 7.29 -20.04 3.82
CA LEU A 59 7.05 -20.06 2.37
C LEU A 59 7.56 -21.34 1.71
N ALA A 60 8.75 -21.82 2.11
CA ALA A 60 9.32 -23.08 1.62
C ALA A 60 8.48 -24.31 2.01
N GLY A 61 7.75 -24.24 3.13
CA GLY A 61 6.83 -25.28 3.58
C GLY A 61 5.45 -25.25 2.93
N GLN A 62 5.13 -24.26 2.09
CA GLN A 62 3.84 -24.19 1.41
C GLN A 62 3.83 -25.08 0.14
N PRO A 63 2.77 -25.88 -0.08
CA PRO A 63 2.66 -26.69 -1.29
C PRO A 63 2.57 -25.78 -2.52
N SER A 64 3.50 -25.93 -3.47
CA SER A 64 3.43 -25.21 -4.74
C SER A 64 2.20 -25.66 -5.52
N THR A 65 1.20 -24.78 -5.69
CA THR A 65 0.08 -25.06 -6.58
C THR A 65 0.61 -25.07 -8.02
N ARG A 66 0.63 -26.24 -8.67
CA ARG A 66 0.97 -26.34 -10.10
C ARG A 66 0.05 -25.43 -10.91
N ALA A 67 0.63 -24.60 -11.78
CA ALA A 67 -0.12 -23.85 -12.78
C ALA A 67 -1.02 -24.81 -13.59
N SER A 68 -2.29 -24.43 -13.74
CA SER A 68 -3.27 -25.19 -14.53
C SER A 68 -2.79 -25.35 -15.97
N ALA A 69 -3.22 -26.42 -16.64
CA ALA A 69 -2.87 -26.66 -18.05
C ALA A 69 -3.26 -25.46 -18.93
N ALA A 70 -4.42 -24.85 -18.66
CA ALA A 70 -4.91 -23.66 -19.36
C ALA A 70 -4.00 -22.43 -19.18
N LEU A 71 -3.40 -22.22 -18.00
CA LEU A 71 -2.46 -21.12 -17.80
C LEU A 71 -1.15 -21.35 -18.56
N ARG A 72 -0.66 -22.60 -18.57
CA ARG A 72 0.54 -22.98 -19.34
C ARG A 72 0.33 -22.80 -20.84
N GLU A 73 -0.85 -23.16 -21.35
CA GLU A 73 -1.21 -23.01 -22.76
C GLU A 73 -1.30 -21.52 -23.17
N ARG A 74 -1.90 -20.67 -22.33
CA ARG A 74 -1.96 -19.21 -22.58
C ARG A 74 -0.58 -18.57 -22.61
N ILE A 75 0.33 -19.00 -21.75
CA ILE A 75 1.72 -18.52 -21.74
C ILE A 75 2.46 -19.00 -22.99
N GLY A 76 2.25 -20.27 -23.40
CA GLY A 76 2.83 -20.82 -24.62
C GLY A 76 2.39 -20.05 -25.87
N ALA A 77 1.09 -19.82 -26.04
CA ALA A 77 0.56 -19.07 -27.18
C ALA A 77 1.09 -17.62 -27.25
N ALA A 78 1.27 -16.96 -26.10
CA ALA A 78 1.85 -15.62 -26.04
C ALA A 78 3.31 -15.58 -26.49
N LEU A 79 4.07 -16.65 -26.23
CA LEU A 79 5.47 -16.78 -26.69
C LEU A 79 5.54 -17.05 -28.19
N ASP A 80 4.68 -17.93 -28.72
CA ASP A 80 4.64 -18.25 -30.15
C ASP A 80 4.28 -17.01 -30.99
N THR A 81 3.33 -16.20 -30.51
CA THR A 81 2.94 -14.94 -31.16
C THR A 81 4.08 -13.92 -31.21
N ALA A 82 4.98 -13.94 -30.22
CA ALA A 82 6.14 -13.06 -30.20
C ALA A 82 7.21 -13.47 -31.24
N THR A 83 7.16 -14.71 -31.74
CA THR A 83 8.17 -15.26 -32.66
C THR A 83 7.82 -15.21 -34.15
N ASP A 84 6.57 -14.93 -34.52
CA ASP A 84 6.08 -15.09 -35.90
C ASP A 84 6.03 -13.79 -36.74
N ARG A 85 6.85 -12.77 -36.41
CA ARG A 85 6.95 -11.53 -37.23
C ARG A 85 7.99 -11.68 -38.35
N PRO A 86 7.69 -11.29 -39.61
CA PRO A 86 8.66 -11.33 -40.70
C PRO A 86 9.83 -10.35 -40.50
N SER A 87 11.02 -10.75 -40.92
CA SER A 87 12.30 -10.14 -40.57
C SER A 87 12.90 -9.26 -41.67
N ASP A 88 12.86 -7.93 -41.51
CA ASP A 88 13.43 -6.98 -42.48
C ASP A 88 14.66 -6.19 -41.95
N SER A 89 15.36 -6.66 -40.92
CA SER A 89 16.65 -6.04 -40.57
C SER A 89 17.66 -6.98 -39.88
N VAL A 90 18.94 -6.69 -40.10
CA VAL A 90 20.13 -7.37 -39.52
C VAL A 90 20.10 -7.39 -37.98
N SER A 91 19.28 -6.56 -37.34
CA SER A 91 19.06 -6.53 -35.88
C SER A 91 18.22 -7.68 -35.32
N GLN A 92 17.73 -8.61 -36.14
CA GLN A 92 16.86 -9.71 -35.69
C GLN A 92 17.46 -11.12 -35.77
N SER A 93 18.65 -11.28 -36.37
CA SER A 93 19.36 -12.57 -36.37
C SER A 93 19.80 -12.98 -34.95
N TRP A 94 20.08 -12.02 -34.07
CA TRP A 94 20.42 -12.28 -32.67
C TRP A 94 19.22 -12.76 -31.83
N ALA A 95 18.01 -12.26 -32.12
CA ALA A 95 16.78 -12.60 -31.39
C ALA A 95 16.30 -14.01 -31.75
N ALA A 96 16.40 -14.41 -33.03
CA ALA A 96 16.12 -15.77 -33.48
C ALA A 96 17.04 -16.82 -32.80
N ASN A 97 18.31 -16.48 -32.58
CA ASN A 97 19.28 -17.36 -31.90
C ASN A 97 19.01 -17.51 -30.39
N ILE A 98 18.54 -16.46 -29.72
CA ILE A 98 18.17 -16.50 -28.28
C ILE A 98 16.91 -17.35 -28.07
N VAL A 99 15.92 -17.23 -28.96
CA VAL A 99 14.68 -18.01 -28.93
C VAL A 99 14.93 -19.50 -29.21
N GLN A 100 15.81 -19.83 -30.16
CA GLN A 100 16.24 -21.21 -30.39
C GLN A 100 16.99 -21.81 -29.18
N GLY A 101 17.78 -20.99 -28.47
CA GLY A 101 18.45 -21.40 -27.23
C GLY A 101 17.48 -21.76 -26.10
N LEU A 102 16.38 -21.02 -25.94
CA LEU A 102 15.38 -21.25 -24.91
C LEU A 102 14.51 -22.49 -25.18
N ARG A 103 14.25 -22.82 -26.44
CA ARG A 103 13.53 -24.05 -26.85
C ARG A 103 14.29 -25.32 -26.46
N GLY A 104 15.62 -25.33 -26.62
CA GLY A 104 16.49 -26.45 -26.24
C GLY A 104 16.70 -26.65 -24.73
N VAL A 105 16.30 -25.67 -23.90
CA VAL A 105 16.30 -25.73 -22.44
C VAL A 105 14.95 -26.27 -21.93
N PHE A 106 13.85 -25.90 -22.58
CA PHE A 106 12.50 -26.34 -22.23
C PHE A 106 12.28 -27.85 -22.48
N GLU A 107 12.85 -28.39 -23.56
CA GLU A 107 12.78 -29.84 -23.86
C GLU A 107 13.62 -30.72 -22.92
N ARG A 108 14.56 -30.14 -22.15
CA ARG A 108 15.44 -30.87 -21.21
C ARG A 108 14.90 -30.96 -19.77
N LEU A 109 13.65 -30.58 -19.53
CA LEU A 109 12.96 -30.76 -18.25
C LEU A 109 12.24 -32.12 -18.18
N THR A 110 13.02 -33.21 -18.12
CA THR A 110 12.60 -34.44 -17.43
C THR A 110 13.54 -34.68 -16.24
N PRO A 111 13.04 -35.11 -15.07
CA PRO A 111 13.81 -34.98 -13.84
C PRO A 111 14.84 -36.10 -13.72
N ARG A 112 16.10 -35.73 -13.45
CA ARG A 112 17.09 -36.61 -12.82
C ARG A 112 17.76 -35.90 -11.63
N PRO A 113 18.19 -36.66 -10.61
CA PRO A 113 18.42 -36.11 -9.27
C PRO A 113 19.82 -35.50 -9.13
N ALA A 114 19.84 -34.40 -8.37
CA ALA A 114 20.92 -33.84 -7.54
C ALA A 114 22.38 -34.03 -8.02
N ARG A 115 23.01 -32.93 -8.42
CA ARG A 115 24.26 -32.39 -7.83
C ARG A 115 24.74 -31.15 -8.60
N SER A 116 25.29 -30.18 -7.85
CA SER A 116 25.94 -28.93 -8.27
C SER A 116 25.03 -27.72 -8.60
N VAL A 117 25.00 -26.78 -7.65
CA VAL A 117 24.39 -25.44 -7.71
C VAL A 117 25.42 -24.48 -8.30
N LEU A 118 25.60 -24.49 -9.61
CA LEU A 118 26.49 -23.53 -10.27
C LEU A 118 26.08 -23.22 -11.71
N THR A 119 24.80 -22.92 -11.94
CA THR A 119 24.32 -22.39 -13.25
C THR A 119 23.07 -21.52 -13.14
N TRP A 120 22.79 -20.93 -11.97
CA TRP A 120 21.62 -20.04 -11.79
C TRP A 120 21.95 -18.55 -11.59
N LEU A 121 23.22 -18.21 -11.34
CA LEU A 121 23.65 -16.81 -11.11
C LEU A 121 23.99 -16.01 -12.39
N GLY A 122 23.70 -16.55 -13.58
CA GLY A 122 23.84 -15.82 -14.85
C GLY A 122 22.60 -15.05 -15.30
N TRP A 123 21.44 -15.25 -14.65
CA TRP A 123 20.13 -14.87 -15.22
C TRP A 123 19.33 -13.82 -14.44
N ALA A 124 19.80 -13.36 -13.27
CA ALA A 124 19.11 -12.29 -12.53
C ALA A 124 19.59 -10.87 -12.91
N PHE A 125 20.75 -10.72 -13.56
CA PHE A 125 21.34 -9.41 -13.90
C PHE A 125 21.27 -9.01 -15.37
N ALA A 126 20.95 -9.92 -16.30
CA ALA A 126 20.94 -9.61 -17.73
C ALA A 126 19.63 -8.98 -18.25
N VAL A 127 18.52 -9.13 -17.51
CA VAL A 127 17.19 -8.64 -17.95
C VAL A 127 16.94 -7.17 -17.59
N PRO A 128 17.41 -6.62 -16.44
CA PRO A 128 17.20 -5.19 -16.15
C PRO A 128 18.11 -4.26 -16.99
N LEU A 129 19.33 -4.70 -17.32
CA LEU A 129 20.32 -3.84 -18.01
C LEU A 129 20.02 -3.63 -19.50
N ALA A 130 19.34 -4.58 -20.15
CA ALA A 130 18.90 -4.44 -21.54
C ALA A 130 17.68 -3.51 -21.70
N VAL A 131 16.84 -3.36 -20.66
CA VAL A 131 15.68 -2.45 -20.69
C VAL A 131 16.11 -0.99 -20.43
N ALA A 132 17.15 -0.78 -19.61
CA ALA A 132 17.66 0.57 -19.32
C ALA A 132 18.44 1.21 -20.48
N LEU A 133 19.04 0.43 -21.39
CA LEU A 133 19.86 0.96 -22.49
C LEU A 133 19.07 1.31 -23.76
N VAL A 134 17.77 0.95 -23.83
CA VAL A 134 16.88 1.28 -24.95
C VAL A 134 16.28 2.69 -24.83
N LEU A 135 16.40 3.37 -23.68
CA LEU A 135 15.75 4.66 -23.42
C LEU A 135 16.62 5.92 -23.56
N VAL A 136 17.94 5.81 -23.83
CA VAL A 136 18.85 6.99 -23.75
C VAL A 136 19.47 7.45 -25.07
N THR A 137 19.25 6.79 -26.22
CA THR A 137 19.79 7.29 -27.50
C THR A 137 18.70 7.48 -28.55
N ARG A 138 17.97 8.59 -28.46
CA ARG A 138 17.18 9.12 -29.59
C ARG A 138 17.89 10.37 -30.10
N PRO A 139 18.42 10.39 -31.34
CA PRO A 139 18.86 11.63 -31.95
C PRO A 139 17.64 12.42 -32.43
N GLU A 140 17.70 13.75 -32.27
CA GLU A 140 16.84 14.71 -32.95
C GLU A 140 16.87 14.48 -34.47
N SER A 141 15.70 14.35 -35.09
CA SER A 141 15.55 14.45 -36.54
C SER A 141 14.41 15.39 -36.89
N GLU A 142 14.78 16.41 -37.63
CA GLU A 142 14.00 17.47 -38.26
C GLU A 142 12.78 16.99 -39.07
N GLY A 143 11.69 17.76 -38.99
CA GLY A 143 10.76 18.02 -40.09
C GLY A 143 9.77 16.92 -40.47
N ASP A 144 8.57 16.95 -39.88
CA ASP A 144 7.31 17.05 -40.64
C ASP A 144 6.13 17.36 -39.71
N HIS A 145 5.43 18.45 -39.99
CA HIS A 145 4.25 18.89 -39.23
C HIS A 145 3.04 18.01 -39.54
N VAL A 146 2.73 17.11 -38.60
CA VAL A 146 1.41 16.48 -38.47
C VAL A 146 0.73 17.13 -37.25
N PRO A 147 -0.50 17.66 -37.36
CA PRO A 147 -1.18 18.21 -36.20
C PRO A 147 -1.59 17.06 -35.28
N THR A 148 -0.79 16.83 -34.23
CA THR A 148 -1.13 15.95 -33.12
C THR A 148 -1.91 16.73 -32.08
N ASP A 149 -3.21 16.91 -32.31
CA ASP A 149 -4.14 17.08 -31.19
C ASP A 149 -4.30 15.72 -30.53
N GLY A 150 -3.67 15.55 -29.36
CA GLY A 150 -3.73 14.31 -28.60
C GLY A 150 -2.56 14.14 -27.65
N VAL A 151 -2.34 15.09 -26.75
CA VAL A 151 -1.59 14.80 -25.53
C VAL A 151 -2.38 13.69 -24.81
N SER A 152 -1.86 12.47 -24.82
CA SER A 152 -2.27 11.44 -23.87
C SER A 152 -1.96 12.00 -22.48
N ALA A 153 -2.94 12.66 -21.87
CA ALA A 153 -2.80 13.25 -20.55
C ALA A 153 -2.50 12.12 -19.57
N GLU A 154 -1.36 12.20 -18.89
CA GLU A 154 -0.98 11.23 -17.87
C GLU A 154 -2.13 11.07 -16.86
N VAL A 155 -2.51 9.82 -16.60
CA VAL A 155 -3.65 9.48 -15.74
C VAL A 155 -3.38 10.04 -14.34
N PRO A 156 -4.21 10.98 -13.83
CA PRO A 156 -3.92 11.65 -12.57
C PRO A 156 -3.97 10.67 -11.40
N VAL A 157 -2.97 10.79 -10.51
CA VAL A 157 -2.91 10.01 -9.28
C VAL A 157 -3.54 10.81 -8.13
N ILE A 158 -4.55 10.21 -7.52
CA ILE A 158 -5.31 10.75 -6.39
C ILE A 158 -4.98 9.91 -5.16
N VAL A 159 -4.46 10.55 -4.13
CA VAL A 159 -4.16 9.89 -2.85
C VAL A 159 -5.25 10.16 -1.84
N ALA A 160 -5.71 9.11 -1.17
CA ALA A 160 -6.84 9.17 -0.26
C ALA A 160 -6.59 8.38 1.02
N ALA A 161 -7.06 8.92 2.14
CA ALA A 161 -7.11 8.22 3.40
C ALA A 161 -7.83 6.87 3.23
N SER A 162 -7.25 5.81 3.79
CA SER A 162 -7.70 4.44 3.53
C SER A 162 -9.11 4.12 4.06
N ASP A 163 -9.70 4.95 4.91
CA ASP A 163 -11.11 4.86 5.33
C ASP A 163 -12.08 5.14 4.19
N LEU A 164 -11.65 5.86 3.15
CA LEU A 164 -12.45 6.16 1.97
C LEU A 164 -12.54 5.00 0.97
N LYS A 165 -11.74 3.93 1.14
CA LYS A 165 -11.45 2.95 0.08
C LYS A 165 -12.67 2.55 -0.74
N PHE A 166 -13.67 1.94 -0.10
CA PHE A 166 -14.84 1.41 -0.80
C PHE A 166 -15.74 2.53 -1.36
N ALA A 167 -15.91 3.61 -0.62
CA ALA A 167 -16.76 4.72 -1.03
C ALA A 167 -16.17 5.47 -2.24
N LEU A 168 -14.87 5.73 -2.23
CA LEU A 168 -14.20 6.48 -3.28
C LEU A 168 -13.99 5.64 -4.54
N GLU A 169 -13.78 4.32 -4.40
CA GLU A 169 -13.81 3.38 -5.54
C GLU A 169 -15.17 3.43 -6.27
N GLU A 170 -16.28 3.43 -5.52
CA GLU A 170 -17.62 3.54 -6.09
C GLU A 170 -17.87 4.91 -6.75
N VAL A 171 -17.44 6.00 -6.11
CA VAL A 171 -17.52 7.36 -6.70
C VAL A 171 -16.68 7.46 -7.97
N ALA A 172 -15.46 6.92 -7.98
CA ALA A 172 -14.58 6.95 -9.15
C ALA A 172 -15.13 6.12 -10.31
N ALA A 173 -15.71 4.95 -10.04
CA ALA A 173 -16.39 4.16 -11.06
C ALA A 173 -17.55 4.93 -11.69
N LYS A 174 -18.36 5.63 -10.87
CA LYS A 174 -19.45 6.46 -11.37
C LYS A 174 -18.94 7.67 -12.15
N PHE A 175 -17.90 8.35 -11.67
CA PHE A 175 -17.25 9.45 -12.38
C PHE A 175 -16.75 9.03 -13.77
N ALA A 176 -16.08 7.87 -13.87
CA ALA A 176 -15.62 7.33 -15.14
C ALA A 176 -16.79 7.00 -16.08
N ALA A 177 -17.86 6.40 -15.56
CA ALA A 177 -19.05 6.10 -16.34
C ALA A 177 -19.72 7.36 -16.92
N ASP A 178 -19.86 8.40 -16.08
CA ASP A 178 -20.54 9.66 -16.40
C ASP A 178 -19.71 10.57 -17.32
N THR A 179 -18.38 10.58 -17.18
CA THR A 179 -17.50 11.59 -17.84
C THR A 179 -16.52 11.02 -18.86
N LYS A 180 -16.34 9.69 -18.90
CA LYS A 180 -15.31 8.99 -19.69
C LYS A 180 -13.87 9.41 -19.36
N ARG A 181 -13.64 9.97 -18.16
CA ARG A 181 -12.32 10.32 -17.67
C ARG A 181 -11.82 9.29 -16.67
N GLU A 182 -10.54 8.95 -16.78
CA GLU A 182 -9.88 7.99 -15.89
C GLU A 182 -8.97 8.69 -14.87
N LEU A 183 -8.80 8.03 -13.72
CA LEU A 183 -7.90 8.45 -12.65
C LEU A 183 -7.39 7.21 -11.91
N LYS A 184 -6.26 7.34 -11.23
CA LYS A 184 -5.71 6.28 -10.37
C LYS A 184 -5.92 6.66 -8.91
N LEU A 185 -6.58 5.79 -8.16
CA LEU A 185 -6.71 5.93 -6.70
C LEU A 185 -5.58 5.19 -6.00
N VAL A 186 -5.00 5.82 -4.98
CA VAL A 186 -4.03 5.21 -4.07
C VAL A 186 -4.49 5.47 -2.65
N PHE A 187 -4.59 4.40 -1.85
CA PHE A 187 -5.12 4.45 -0.49
C PHE A 187 -4.04 4.17 0.54
N GLY A 188 -4.08 4.88 1.66
CA GLY A 188 -3.04 4.82 2.68
C GLY A 188 -3.31 5.69 3.89
N SER A 189 -2.26 5.96 4.68
CA SER A 189 -2.35 6.85 5.83
C SER A 189 -2.26 8.31 5.38
N SER A 190 -3.15 9.16 5.91
CA SER A 190 -3.13 10.60 5.60
C SER A 190 -1.82 11.26 6.01
N GLY A 191 -1.22 10.86 7.13
CA GLY A 191 0.06 11.41 7.58
C GLY A 191 1.21 11.05 6.63
N ASN A 192 1.22 9.82 6.08
CA ASN A 192 2.24 9.42 5.10
C ASN A 192 2.10 10.20 3.81
N PHE A 193 0.89 10.27 3.25
CA PHE A 193 0.66 11.05 2.03
C PHE A 193 0.96 12.52 2.23
N ALA A 194 0.65 13.10 3.41
CA ALA A 194 1.03 14.47 3.69
C ALA A 194 2.56 14.67 3.63
N ARG A 195 3.36 13.75 4.20
CA ARG A 195 4.82 13.80 4.09
C ARG A 195 5.30 13.64 2.65
N GLU A 196 4.72 12.70 1.89
CA GLU A 196 5.08 12.49 0.49
C GLU A 196 4.76 13.73 -0.37
N ILE A 197 3.59 14.36 -0.17
CA ILE A 197 3.21 15.61 -0.86
C ILE A 197 4.16 16.74 -0.48
N GLU A 198 4.52 16.86 0.80
CA GLU A 198 5.49 17.84 1.28
C GLU A 198 6.85 17.66 0.60
N GLN A 199 7.29 16.41 0.44
CA GLN A 199 8.51 16.01 -0.27
C GLN A 199 8.43 16.16 -1.80
N GLY A 200 7.26 16.51 -2.35
CA GLY A 200 7.09 16.78 -3.78
C GLY A 200 6.66 15.57 -4.61
N ALA A 201 6.06 14.55 -3.98
CA ALA A 201 5.42 13.46 -4.71
C ALA A 201 4.38 14.01 -5.71
N PRO A 202 4.34 13.50 -6.96
CA PRO A 202 3.56 14.10 -8.06
C PRO A 202 2.08 13.72 -8.01
N PHE A 203 1.44 13.81 -6.84
CA PHE A 203 0.01 13.59 -6.69
C PHE A 203 -0.79 14.82 -7.12
N GLN A 204 -1.99 14.60 -7.65
CA GLN A 204 -2.82 15.68 -8.19
C GLN A 204 -3.91 16.14 -7.21
N MET A 205 -4.34 15.26 -6.31
CA MET A 205 -5.35 15.57 -5.30
C MET A 205 -5.14 14.69 -4.06
N PHE A 206 -5.45 15.27 -2.90
CA PHE A 206 -5.34 14.63 -1.61
C PHE A 206 -6.67 14.66 -0.87
N LEU A 207 -7.12 13.50 -0.39
CA LEU A 207 -8.26 13.35 0.51
C LEU A 207 -7.75 12.85 1.87
N SER A 208 -7.76 13.73 2.87
CA SER A 208 -7.24 13.49 4.22
C SER A 208 -8.36 13.18 5.21
N ALA A 209 -8.10 12.23 6.12
CA ALA A 209 -8.95 11.98 7.28
C ALA A 209 -8.76 12.99 8.44
N ASP A 210 -7.84 13.94 8.29
CA ASP A 210 -7.59 15.03 9.24
C ASP A 210 -7.33 16.35 8.51
N GLU A 211 -8.13 17.38 8.80
CA GLU A 211 -8.03 18.70 8.21
C GLU A 211 -6.73 19.42 8.53
N VAL A 212 -6.10 19.13 9.67
CA VAL A 212 -4.84 19.76 10.08
C VAL A 212 -3.73 19.45 9.08
N LEU A 213 -3.71 18.23 8.52
CA LEU A 213 -2.74 17.85 7.48
C LEU A 213 -2.91 18.67 6.20
N VAL A 214 -4.16 18.92 5.80
CA VAL A 214 -4.46 19.77 4.64
C VAL A 214 -4.07 21.22 4.90
N PHE A 215 -4.30 21.74 6.10
CA PHE A 215 -3.91 23.10 6.47
C PHE A 215 -2.39 23.29 6.46
N LYS A 216 -1.63 22.34 7.00
CA LYS A 216 -0.16 22.36 6.95
C LYS A 216 0.36 22.38 5.51
N LEU A 217 -0.20 21.55 4.63
CA LEU A 217 0.18 21.52 3.22
C LEU A 217 -0.17 22.84 2.49
N ALA A 218 -1.29 23.47 2.83
CA ALA A 218 -1.67 24.77 2.29
C ALA A 218 -0.71 25.87 2.75
N GLU A 219 -0.33 25.87 4.03
CA GLU A 219 0.64 26.80 4.61
C GLU A 219 2.05 26.62 4.03
N ALA A 220 2.43 25.38 3.73
CA ALA A 220 3.65 25.05 2.99
C ALA A 220 3.55 25.35 1.48
N GLY A 221 2.42 25.89 1.00
CA GLY A 221 2.21 26.26 -0.39
C GLY A 221 2.17 25.08 -1.35
N LYS A 222 1.82 23.87 -0.89
CA LYS A 222 1.72 22.65 -1.72
C LYS A 222 0.35 22.48 -2.38
N THR A 223 -0.69 23.06 -1.81
CA THR A 223 -2.07 22.98 -2.31
C THR A 223 -2.55 24.30 -2.94
N VAL A 224 -3.66 24.24 -3.66
CA VAL A 224 -4.32 25.44 -4.23
C VAL A 224 -4.92 26.32 -3.14
N ASP A 225 -5.55 25.70 -2.13
CA ASP A 225 -6.17 26.34 -0.98
C ASP A 225 -6.24 25.38 0.22
N ARG A 226 -7.11 25.65 1.20
CA ARG A 226 -7.36 24.78 2.37
C ARG A 226 -8.39 23.66 2.11
N GLY A 227 -8.80 23.46 0.86
CA GLY A 227 -9.72 22.43 0.43
C GLY A 227 -11.14 22.57 0.98
N VAL A 228 -11.92 21.51 0.80
CA VAL A 228 -13.32 21.42 1.24
C VAL A 228 -13.48 20.30 2.27
N LEU A 229 -14.19 20.60 3.36
CA LEU A 229 -14.65 19.60 4.32
C LEU A 229 -15.71 18.73 3.66
N TYR A 230 -15.42 17.46 3.44
CA TYR A 230 -16.33 16.53 2.77
C TYR A 230 -17.05 15.59 3.75
N ALA A 231 -16.45 15.29 4.90
CA ALA A 231 -17.06 14.40 5.89
C ALA A 231 -16.54 14.65 7.31
N LEU A 232 -17.31 14.15 8.27
CA LEU A 232 -16.87 13.82 9.62
C LEU A 232 -16.77 12.29 9.72
N GLY A 233 -15.56 11.77 9.95
CA GLY A 233 -15.34 10.36 10.16
C GLY A 233 -15.79 9.89 11.56
N ARG A 234 -15.98 8.59 11.70
CA ARG A 234 -16.30 7.92 12.97
C ARG A 234 -15.49 6.64 13.11
N ILE A 235 -15.23 6.24 14.35
CA ILE A 235 -14.58 4.97 14.67
C ILE A 235 -15.57 3.98 15.29
N VAL A 236 -15.32 2.70 15.05
CA VAL A 236 -16.06 1.59 15.64
C VAL A 236 -15.09 0.61 16.28
N ILE A 237 -15.52 -0.08 17.32
CA ILE A 237 -14.94 -1.38 17.65
C ILE A 237 -15.50 -2.41 16.66
N MET A 238 -14.63 -3.16 16.01
CA MET A 238 -14.97 -4.29 15.12
C MET A 238 -14.43 -5.58 15.73
N VAL A 239 -15.24 -6.62 15.70
CA VAL A 239 -14.97 -7.92 16.28
C VAL A 239 -15.31 -8.99 15.23
N PRO A 240 -14.35 -9.82 14.79
CA PRO A 240 -14.62 -10.86 13.79
C PRO A 240 -15.46 -11.99 14.38
N HIS A 241 -16.14 -12.75 13.52
CA HIS A 241 -16.88 -13.93 13.97
C HIS A 241 -15.96 -14.94 14.68
N GLY A 242 -16.45 -15.56 15.75
CA GLY A 242 -15.67 -16.51 16.55
C GLY A 242 -14.65 -15.87 17.51
N SER A 243 -14.56 -14.54 17.55
CA SER A 243 -13.77 -13.85 18.56
C SER A 243 -14.31 -14.08 19.98
N PRO A 244 -13.43 -14.14 21.01
CA PRO A 244 -13.86 -14.14 22.41
C PRO A 244 -14.38 -12.77 22.89
N LEU A 245 -14.32 -11.73 22.05
CA LEU A 245 -14.85 -10.40 22.36
C LEU A 245 -16.30 -10.25 21.89
N LYS A 246 -16.99 -9.30 22.51
CA LYS A 246 -18.24 -8.73 22.01
C LYS A 246 -18.02 -7.27 21.65
N ALA A 247 -18.57 -6.86 20.51
CA ALA A 247 -18.56 -5.46 20.12
C ALA A 247 -19.60 -4.70 20.96
N ASP A 248 -19.15 -3.73 21.75
CA ASP A 248 -20.01 -2.84 22.52
C ASP A 248 -19.50 -1.39 22.46
N PRO A 249 -20.39 -0.38 22.41
CA PRO A 249 -20.00 1.03 22.25
C PRO A 249 -19.02 1.55 23.31
N GLU A 250 -19.15 1.04 24.54
CA GLU A 250 -18.44 1.55 25.72
C GLU A 250 -17.17 0.75 26.04
N LEU A 251 -16.79 -0.20 25.16
CA LEU A 251 -15.62 -1.07 25.31
C LEU A 251 -15.60 -1.87 26.64
N LYS A 252 -16.78 -2.15 27.21
CA LYS A 252 -16.93 -2.86 28.49
C LYS A 252 -16.47 -4.31 28.38
N ASP A 253 -16.82 -4.99 27.29
CA ASP A 253 -16.39 -6.39 27.09
C ASP A 253 -14.88 -6.47 26.86
N LEU A 254 -14.31 -5.48 26.15
CA LEU A 254 -12.87 -5.35 25.98
C LEU A 254 -12.15 -5.15 27.33
N ALA A 255 -12.70 -4.31 28.21
CA ALA A 255 -12.18 -4.08 29.55
C ALA A 255 -12.15 -5.37 30.40
N ALA A 256 -13.25 -6.15 30.36
CA ALA A 256 -13.35 -7.43 31.02
C ALA A 256 -12.39 -8.47 30.41
N ALA A 257 -12.29 -8.52 29.09
CA ALA A 257 -11.42 -9.44 28.37
C ALA A 257 -9.94 -9.22 28.67
N LEU A 258 -9.52 -7.97 28.82
CA LEU A 258 -8.18 -7.62 29.27
C LEU A 258 -7.93 -8.05 30.72
N SER A 259 -8.94 -8.02 31.59
CA SER A 259 -8.81 -8.45 32.99
C SER A 259 -8.70 -9.97 33.11
N GLU A 260 -9.41 -10.68 32.23
CA GLU A 260 -9.47 -12.14 32.19
C GLU A 260 -8.35 -12.77 31.34
N GLY A 261 -7.47 -11.96 30.74
CA GLY A 261 -6.37 -12.44 29.89
C GLY A 261 -6.84 -13.07 28.57
N ARG A 262 -8.08 -12.77 28.13
CA ARG A 262 -8.63 -13.26 26.86
C ARG A 262 -8.03 -12.53 25.66
N ILE A 263 -7.40 -11.37 25.84
CA ILE A 263 -6.83 -10.56 24.78
C ILE A 263 -5.34 -10.83 24.62
N THR A 264 -4.96 -11.17 23.40
CA THR A 264 -3.57 -11.39 22.98
C THR A 264 -3.18 -10.45 21.86
N ARG A 265 -4.12 -10.12 20.95
CA ARG A 265 -3.91 -9.23 19.81
C ARG A 265 -5.14 -8.36 19.58
N PHE A 266 -4.95 -7.05 19.55
CA PHE A 266 -5.98 -6.04 19.25
C PHE A 266 -5.46 -5.05 18.22
N ALA A 267 -6.18 -4.87 17.12
CA ALA A 267 -5.68 -4.06 16.00
C ALA A 267 -6.14 -2.61 16.06
N ILE A 268 -5.22 -1.67 15.83
CA ILE A 268 -5.54 -0.28 15.52
C ILE A 268 -4.67 0.17 14.35
N ALA A 269 -5.05 1.26 13.68
CA ALA A 269 -4.09 1.93 12.81
C ALA A 269 -3.00 2.59 13.66
N ASP A 270 -1.79 2.71 13.13
CA ASP A 270 -0.68 3.34 13.84
C ASP A 270 -0.99 4.82 14.18
N PRO A 271 -1.08 5.18 15.47
CA PRO A 271 -1.41 6.54 15.90
C PRO A 271 -0.40 7.62 15.48
N GLU A 272 0.84 7.26 15.17
CA GLU A 272 1.89 8.24 14.84
C GLU A 272 1.58 8.98 13.54
N HIS A 273 0.86 8.35 12.61
CA HIS A 273 0.63 8.92 11.30
C HIS A 273 -0.80 8.72 10.77
N ALA A 274 -1.56 7.75 11.28
CA ALA A 274 -2.94 7.52 10.84
C ALA A 274 -3.95 8.24 11.76
N PRO A 275 -4.76 9.18 11.24
CA PRO A 275 -5.76 9.89 12.06
C PRO A 275 -6.71 8.96 12.82
N HIS A 276 -7.21 7.91 12.18
CA HIS A 276 -8.08 6.92 12.84
C HIS A 276 -7.37 6.14 13.96
N GLY A 277 -6.05 5.93 13.84
CA GLY A 277 -5.23 5.33 14.90
C GLY A 277 -5.16 6.24 16.12
N LYS A 278 -4.91 7.53 15.89
CA LYS A 278 -4.91 8.55 16.94
C LYS A 278 -6.25 8.65 17.66
N ARG A 279 -7.38 8.59 16.94
CA ARG A 279 -8.72 8.57 17.56
C ARG A 279 -8.99 7.28 18.34
N ALA A 280 -8.49 6.15 17.86
CA ALA A 280 -8.58 4.88 18.58
C ALA A 280 -7.82 4.95 19.90
N GLU A 281 -6.61 5.51 19.90
CA GLU A 281 -5.83 5.78 21.11
C GLU A 281 -6.58 6.72 22.06
N GLU A 282 -7.11 7.85 21.57
CA GLU A 282 -7.88 8.80 22.38
C GLU A 282 -9.09 8.11 23.04
N ALA A 283 -9.84 7.30 22.31
CA ALA A 283 -10.98 6.54 22.84
C ALA A 283 -10.57 5.50 23.88
N LEU A 284 -9.47 4.78 23.65
CA LEU A 284 -8.93 3.80 24.61
C LEU A 284 -8.42 4.48 25.89
N ARG A 285 -7.83 5.69 25.76
CA ARG A 285 -7.42 6.51 26.92
C ARG A 285 -8.64 7.02 27.69
N HIS A 286 -9.67 7.49 26.99
CA HIS A 286 -10.93 7.90 27.60
C HIS A 286 -11.55 6.75 28.41
N ALA A 287 -11.54 5.54 27.85
CA ALA A 287 -12.04 4.34 28.53
C ALA A 287 -11.13 3.82 29.66
N GLY A 288 -9.96 4.43 29.89
CA GLY A 288 -8.98 3.95 30.88
C GLY A 288 -8.32 2.61 30.52
N LEU A 289 -8.32 2.23 29.24
CA LEU A 289 -7.83 0.93 28.76
C LEU A 289 -6.44 0.99 28.13
N TRP A 290 -5.96 2.18 27.76
CA TRP A 290 -4.72 2.36 27.01
C TRP A 290 -3.52 1.65 27.62
N ASP A 291 -3.25 1.86 28.91
CA ASP A 291 -2.06 1.29 29.55
C ASP A 291 -2.08 -0.24 29.62
N ARG A 292 -3.26 -0.84 29.60
CA ARG A 292 -3.46 -2.30 29.67
C ARG A 292 -3.46 -2.94 28.29
N ILE A 293 -3.91 -2.22 27.27
CA ILE A 293 -4.06 -2.77 25.91
C ILE A 293 -2.81 -2.59 25.06
N LYS A 294 -1.95 -1.59 25.36
CA LYS A 294 -0.79 -1.21 24.52
C LYS A 294 0.12 -2.38 24.17
N ASP A 295 0.37 -3.30 25.10
CA ASP A 295 1.26 -4.45 24.91
C ASP A 295 0.61 -5.58 24.06
N HIS A 296 -0.68 -5.46 23.76
CA HIS A 296 -1.45 -6.35 22.91
C HIS A 296 -1.76 -5.73 21.54
N LEU A 297 -1.31 -4.50 21.29
CA LEU A 297 -1.64 -3.80 20.05
C LEU A 297 -0.88 -4.40 18.86
N VAL A 298 -1.63 -4.59 17.77
CA VAL A 298 -1.08 -4.85 16.44
C VAL A 298 -1.36 -3.63 15.59
N LEU A 299 -0.31 -2.91 15.22
CA LEU A 299 -0.45 -1.68 14.44
C LEU A 299 -0.53 -2.01 12.95
N GLY A 300 -1.59 -1.54 12.31
CA GLY A 300 -1.65 -1.45 10.85
C GLY A 300 -1.13 -0.09 10.40
N GLU A 301 -0.39 -0.03 9.30
CA GLU A 301 0.09 1.19 8.63
C GLU A 301 -1.06 2.19 8.37
N ASN A 302 -2.27 1.71 8.20
CA ASN A 302 -3.45 2.54 8.03
C ASN A 302 -4.70 1.79 8.48
N VAL A 303 -5.83 2.49 8.52
CA VAL A 303 -7.07 1.94 9.06
C VAL A 303 -7.68 0.83 8.20
N SER A 304 -7.42 0.81 6.89
CA SER A 304 -7.79 -0.35 6.06
C SER A 304 -6.96 -1.58 6.41
N GLN A 305 -5.68 -1.43 6.68
CA GLN A 305 -4.84 -2.55 7.14
C GLN A 305 -5.26 -3.03 8.55
N ALA A 306 -5.57 -2.13 9.47
CA ALA A 306 -6.13 -2.50 10.77
C ALA A 306 -7.42 -3.31 10.61
N ALA A 307 -8.33 -2.88 9.71
CA ALA A 307 -9.53 -3.65 9.40
C ALA A 307 -9.24 -5.02 8.77
N GLN A 308 -8.20 -5.14 7.94
CA GLN A 308 -7.76 -6.43 7.41
C GLN A 308 -7.28 -7.37 8.52
N LEU A 309 -6.47 -6.88 9.46
CA LEU A 309 -6.01 -7.67 10.62
C LEU A 309 -7.17 -8.20 11.47
N VAL A 310 -8.19 -7.36 11.71
CA VAL A 310 -9.39 -7.77 12.43
C VAL A 310 -10.18 -8.81 11.64
N THR A 311 -10.51 -8.51 10.38
CA THR A 311 -11.39 -9.34 9.55
C THR A 311 -10.76 -10.67 9.12
N ALA A 312 -9.43 -10.76 9.07
CA ALA A 312 -8.70 -12.00 8.85
C ALA A 312 -8.60 -12.88 10.11
N GLY A 313 -9.01 -12.38 11.27
CA GLY A 313 -8.86 -13.08 12.56
C GLY A 313 -7.45 -13.03 13.14
N ASP A 314 -6.55 -12.22 12.56
CA ASP A 314 -5.21 -12.00 13.11
C ASP A 314 -5.26 -11.19 14.42
N ALA A 315 -6.32 -10.42 14.65
CA ALA A 315 -6.63 -9.78 15.92
C ALA A 315 -8.04 -10.17 16.40
N GLN A 316 -8.20 -10.30 17.72
CA GLN A 316 -9.48 -10.69 18.34
C GLN A 316 -10.50 -9.54 18.28
N GLY A 317 -10.04 -8.32 18.07
CA GLY A 317 -10.86 -7.16 17.78
C GLY A 317 -9.96 -6.02 17.34
N GLY A 318 -10.57 -4.91 16.99
CA GLY A 318 -9.83 -3.70 16.71
C GLY A 318 -10.72 -2.48 16.61
N ILE A 319 -10.10 -1.30 16.64
CA ILE A 319 -10.80 -0.04 16.37
C ILE A 319 -10.49 0.37 14.92
N ILE A 320 -11.54 0.49 14.12
CA ILE A 320 -11.45 0.78 12.68
C ILE A 320 -12.38 1.93 12.29
N ALA A 321 -12.26 2.41 11.05
CA ALA A 321 -13.15 3.41 10.50
C ALA A 321 -14.56 2.84 10.29
N TYR A 322 -15.57 3.60 10.69
CA TYR A 322 -16.98 3.22 10.51
C TYR A 322 -17.33 3.02 9.03
N SER A 323 -16.74 3.82 8.15
CA SER A 323 -16.93 3.72 6.71
C SER A 323 -16.50 2.38 6.12
N LEU A 324 -15.43 1.80 6.66
CA LEU A 324 -15.00 0.47 6.27
C LEU A 324 -15.96 -0.59 6.80
N ALA A 325 -16.38 -0.46 8.06
CA ALA A 325 -17.30 -1.39 8.73
C ALA A 325 -18.68 -1.46 8.07
N LEU A 326 -19.15 -0.36 7.47
CA LEU A 326 -20.40 -0.31 6.71
C LEU A 326 -20.31 -1.02 5.35
N SER A 327 -19.10 -1.20 4.80
CA SER A 327 -18.97 -1.82 3.49
C SER A 327 -19.47 -3.27 3.49
N PRO A 328 -20.15 -3.75 2.44
CA PRO A 328 -20.61 -5.14 2.36
C PRO A 328 -19.48 -6.17 2.48
N SER A 329 -18.27 -5.79 2.04
CA SER A 329 -17.08 -6.63 2.11
C SER A 329 -16.60 -6.87 3.54
N VAL A 330 -16.84 -5.93 4.46
CA VAL A 330 -16.37 -5.98 5.86
C VAL A 330 -17.50 -6.33 6.83
N SER A 331 -18.70 -5.75 6.65
CA SER A 331 -19.83 -5.89 7.58
C SER A 331 -20.26 -7.33 7.81
N LYS A 332 -20.13 -8.19 6.78
CA LYS A 332 -20.46 -9.62 6.87
C LYS A 332 -19.44 -10.45 7.66
N LEU A 333 -18.24 -9.91 7.92
CA LEU A 333 -17.11 -10.65 8.51
C LEU A 333 -17.07 -10.57 10.05
N GLY A 334 -17.99 -9.83 10.66
CA GLY A 334 -18.04 -9.72 12.12
C GLY A 334 -19.18 -8.84 12.61
N ARG A 335 -18.99 -8.30 13.80
CA ARG A 335 -19.90 -7.35 14.45
C ARG A 335 -19.12 -6.09 14.79
N TYR A 336 -19.79 -4.95 14.69
CA TYR A 336 -19.20 -3.68 15.09
C TYR A 336 -20.16 -2.88 15.96
N ALA A 337 -19.59 -1.97 16.76
CA ALA A 337 -20.35 -1.00 17.53
C ALA A 337 -19.67 0.38 17.42
N LEU A 338 -20.49 1.43 17.24
CA LEU A 338 -20.02 2.81 17.21
C LEU A 338 -19.49 3.22 18.58
N ILE A 339 -18.26 3.72 18.59
CA ILE A 339 -17.68 4.34 19.78
C ILE A 339 -18.27 5.77 19.87
N PRO A 340 -18.64 6.25 21.08
CA PRO A 340 -19.15 7.60 21.27
C PRO A 340 -18.19 8.64 20.68
N ASP A 341 -18.73 9.63 19.97
CA ASP A 341 -17.95 10.71 19.37
C ASP A 341 -17.28 11.63 20.39
N THR A 342 -17.79 11.66 21.62
CA THR A 342 -17.22 12.40 22.76
C THR A 342 -15.96 11.77 23.35
N TRP A 343 -15.56 10.56 22.91
CA TRP A 343 -14.40 9.83 23.44
C TRP A 343 -13.09 10.16 22.72
N HIS A 344 -13.17 10.92 21.63
CA HIS A 344 -12.02 11.28 20.81
C HIS A 344 -12.27 12.64 20.15
N GLU A 345 -11.22 13.27 19.64
CA GLU A 345 -11.38 14.52 18.89
C GLU A 345 -12.11 14.26 17.56
N PRO A 346 -12.86 15.22 16.98
CA PRO A 346 -13.57 15.00 15.73
C PRO A 346 -12.64 14.63 14.56
N LEU A 347 -13.06 13.69 13.71
CA LEU A 347 -12.38 13.33 12.46
C LEU A 347 -12.87 14.20 11.30
N LYS A 348 -12.50 15.48 11.30
CA LYS A 348 -12.84 16.39 10.19
C LYS A 348 -11.99 16.06 8.97
N GLN A 349 -12.65 15.62 7.90
CA GLN A 349 -11.98 15.12 6.70
C GLN A 349 -12.09 16.10 5.54
N ARG A 350 -10.95 16.40 4.90
CA ARG A 350 -10.84 17.40 3.84
C ARG A 350 -10.23 16.85 2.57
N MET A 351 -10.74 17.31 1.45
CA MET A 351 -10.18 17.06 0.14
C MET A 351 -9.64 18.35 -0.45
N VAL A 352 -8.52 18.26 -1.16
CA VAL A 352 -7.82 19.42 -1.69
C VAL A 352 -7.09 19.09 -2.99
N LEU A 353 -7.02 20.08 -3.89
CA LEU A 353 -6.20 20.00 -5.10
C LEU A 353 -4.74 20.33 -4.78
N ILE A 354 -3.82 19.51 -5.28
CA ILE A 354 -2.39 19.82 -5.26
C ILE A 354 -2.10 20.83 -6.38
N LYS A 355 -1.10 21.68 -6.21
CA LYS A 355 -0.70 22.61 -7.27
C LYS A 355 -0.29 21.83 -8.52
N GLY A 356 -0.79 22.26 -9.68
CA GLY A 356 -0.56 21.57 -10.95
C GLY A 356 -1.60 20.50 -11.29
N ALA A 357 -2.66 20.35 -10.47
CA ALA A 357 -3.77 19.43 -10.75
C ALA A 357 -4.37 19.64 -12.15
N ASN A 358 -4.38 18.59 -12.97
CA ASN A 358 -4.91 18.62 -14.32
C ASN A 358 -6.45 18.75 -14.36
N GLU A 359 -7.00 19.00 -15.54
CA GLU A 359 -8.44 19.20 -15.73
C GLU A 359 -9.29 18.02 -15.25
N THR A 360 -8.83 16.79 -15.45
CA THR A 360 -9.53 15.58 -14.99
C THR A 360 -9.63 15.54 -13.48
N THR A 361 -8.55 15.90 -12.78
CA THR A 361 -8.53 15.99 -11.32
C THR A 361 -9.46 17.09 -10.82
N GLN A 362 -9.44 18.27 -11.45
CA GLN A 362 -10.34 19.36 -11.10
C GLN A 362 -11.82 18.99 -11.34
N ALA A 363 -12.10 18.23 -12.41
CA ALA A 363 -13.43 17.70 -12.67
C ALA A 363 -13.86 16.70 -11.59
N PHE A 364 -12.98 15.79 -11.16
CA PHE A 364 -13.24 14.85 -10.08
C PHE A 364 -13.47 15.55 -8.73
N TYR A 365 -12.67 16.58 -8.42
CA TYR A 365 -12.84 17.41 -7.23
C TYR A 365 -14.20 18.11 -7.18
N ARG A 366 -14.71 18.60 -8.32
CA ARG A 366 -16.06 19.16 -8.42
C ARG A 366 -17.13 18.07 -8.37
N TYR A 367 -16.87 16.90 -8.95
CA TYR A 367 -17.79 15.78 -8.97
C TYR A 367 -18.09 15.24 -7.57
N LEU A 368 -17.07 15.13 -6.72
CA LEU A 368 -17.19 14.73 -5.31
C LEU A 368 -18.13 15.62 -4.49
N GLN A 369 -18.35 16.86 -4.92
CA GLN A 369 -19.23 17.82 -4.24
C GLN A 369 -20.69 17.70 -4.71
N GLN A 370 -20.95 16.96 -5.79
CA GLN A 370 -22.29 16.80 -6.35
C GLN A 370 -23.16 15.86 -5.48
N PRO A 371 -24.50 16.03 -5.51
CA PRO A 371 -25.41 15.20 -4.73
C PRO A 371 -25.19 13.69 -4.93
N ALA A 372 -25.00 13.24 -6.17
CA ALA A 372 -24.82 11.81 -6.46
C ALA A 372 -23.56 11.21 -5.81
N ALA A 373 -22.44 11.92 -5.82
CA ALA A 373 -21.21 11.47 -5.16
C ALA A 373 -21.36 11.53 -3.63
N ARG A 374 -21.99 12.59 -3.11
CA ARG A 374 -22.27 12.75 -1.68
C ARG A 374 -23.20 11.68 -1.14
N ASP A 375 -24.18 11.23 -1.92
CA ASP A 375 -25.08 10.15 -1.54
C ASP A 375 -24.34 8.81 -1.44
N ILE A 376 -23.33 8.57 -2.28
CA ILE A 376 -22.43 7.42 -2.13
C ILE A 376 -21.67 7.54 -0.81
N LEU A 377 -20.99 8.67 -0.55
CA LEU A 377 -20.23 8.87 0.70
C LEU A 377 -21.11 8.67 1.95
N ARG A 378 -22.34 9.19 1.94
CA ARG A 378 -23.29 9.03 3.07
C ARG A 378 -23.66 7.57 3.34
N ARG A 379 -23.81 6.72 2.32
CA ARG A 379 -24.07 5.29 2.51
C ARG A 379 -22.93 4.56 3.25
N TYR A 380 -21.71 5.07 3.15
CA TYR A 380 -20.56 4.61 3.92
C TYR A 380 -20.34 5.43 5.19
N GLY A 381 -21.34 6.15 5.71
CA GLY A 381 -21.23 6.89 6.97
C GLY A 381 -20.28 8.09 6.92
N LEU A 382 -19.91 8.56 5.72
CA LEU A 382 -19.08 9.74 5.50
C LEU A 382 -19.99 10.91 5.12
N ALA A 383 -20.49 11.61 6.13
CA ALA A 383 -21.42 12.72 5.97
C ALA A 383 -20.87 14.02 6.57
N ARG A 384 -21.31 15.17 6.06
CA ARG A 384 -20.93 16.48 6.59
C ARG A 384 -21.60 16.75 7.95
N PRO A 385 -21.10 17.72 8.73
CA PRO A 385 -21.82 18.18 9.91
C PRO A 385 -23.27 18.55 9.57
N GLY A 386 -24.24 18.01 10.32
CA GLY A 386 -25.67 18.22 10.09
C GLY A 386 -26.34 17.30 9.05
N GLU A 387 -25.59 16.34 8.48
CA GLU A 387 -26.12 15.34 7.52
C GLU A 387 -26.03 13.90 8.05
N GLN A 388 -25.71 13.73 9.34
CA GLN A 388 -25.53 12.44 10.02
C GLN A 388 -26.81 11.95 10.69
#